data_AF-A0A7C1P945-F1
#
_entry.id   AF-A0A7C1P945-F1
#
_cell.length_a   1.000
_cell.length_b   1.000
_cell.length_c   1.000
_cell.angle_alpha   90.00
_cell.angle_beta   90.00
_cell.angle_gamma   90.00
#
_symmetry.space_group_name_H-M   'P 1'
#
loop_
_entity.id
_entity.type
_entity.pdbx_description
1 polymer ?
#
loop_
_entity_poly.entity_id
_entity_poly.type
_entity_poly.pdbx_seq_one_letter_code
_entity_poly.pdbx_strand_id
1 'polypeptide(L)'
;MPAWKLSGVREVLAAAILDPEPYVVVAVPRPLEASLRLAVAGLHQPWFLEVEEGVVRLTVRAGEWALVASRFPGAATAGPYRLLSFPAPAPAAGTPESPAPGPAEGHGSARDLARRLQQQGVAVRLLTSFFRDHLLLPAEALSVLAADDAGIPRAGGEGAGGEP
;
A
#
# COMPACT_ATOMS: atom_id res chain seq x y z
N MET A 1 -17.29 -13.16 -14.47
CA MET A 1 -16.48 -11.91 -14.50
C MET A 1 -15.30 -12.12 -15.44
N PRO A 2 -14.88 -11.16 -16.29
CA PRO A 2 -13.86 -11.43 -17.30
C PRO A 2 -12.47 -11.52 -16.66
N ALA A 3 -11.76 -12.63 -16.90
CA ALA A 3 -10.44 -12.96 -16.34
C ALA A 3 -9.28 -12.03 -16.77
N TRP A 4 -9.50 -11.11 -17.73
CA TRP A 4 -8.45 -10.24 -18.26
C TRP A 4 -8.18 -8.97 -17.43
N LYS A 5 -8.97 -8.66 -16.39
CA LYS A 5 -8.80 -7.43 -15.60
C LYS A 5 -7.71 -7.48 -14.52
N LEU A 6 -7.20 -8.66 -14.18
CA LEU A 6 -6.24 -8.83 -13.05
C LEU A 6 -4.78 -8.93 -13.48
N SER A 7 -4.49 -9.11 -14.77
CA SER A 7 -3.13 -9.38 -15.27
C SER A 7 -2.11 -8.30 -14.88
N GLY A 8 -2.53 -7.03 -14.82
CA GLY A 8 -1.67 -5.91 -14.39
C GLY A 8 -1.73 -5.55 -12.90
N VAL A 9 -2.65 -6.12 -12.12
CA VAL A 9 -2.68 -5.89 -10.66
C VAL A 9 -1.57 -6.70 -9.99
N ARG A 10 -1.34 -7.93 -10.47
CA ARG A 10 -0.34 -8.85 -9.96
C ARG A 10 1.09 -8.33 -10.11
N GLU A 11 1.46 -7.86 -11.29
CA GLU A 11 2.82 -7.35 -11.55
C GLU A 11 3.14 -6.14 -10.67
N VAL A 12 2.16 -5.26 -10.48
CA VAL A 12 2.31 -4.06 -9.65
C VAL A 12 2.41 -4.43 -8.16
N LEU A 13 1.62 -5.40 -7.69
CA LEU A 13 1.73 -5.92 -6.33
C LEU A 13 3.05 -6.66 -6.09
N ALA A 14 3.55 -7.43 -7.07
CA ALA A 14 4.83 -8.12 -6.98
C ALA A 14 6.03 -7.16 -6.89
N ALA A 15 5.91 -5.97 -7.48
CA ALA A 15 6.90 -4.90 -7.35
C ALA A 15 6.76 -4.11 -6.03
N ALA A 16 5.69 -4.30 -5.27
CA ALA A 16 5.44 -3.60 -4.02
C ALA A 16 6.16 -4.28 -2.84
N ILE A 17 6.69 -3.46 -1.94
CA ILE A 17 7.28 -3.91 -0.68
C ILE A 17 6.22 -3.80 0.41
N LEU A 18 5.81 -4.94 0.98
CA LEU A 18 4.91 -4.97 2.12
C LEU A 18 5.67 -4.62 3.41
N ASP A 19 5.21 -3.60 4.14
CA ASP A 19 5.69 -3.35 5.50
C ASP A 19 5.19 -4.48 6.42
N PRO A 20 6.07 -5.06 7.26
CA PRO A 20 5.72 -6.19 8.10
C PRO A 20 4.72 -5.82 9.21
N GLU A 21 4.67 -4.55 9.62
CA GLU A 21 3.86 -4.10 10.74
C GLU A 21 2.45 -3.69 10.31
N PRO A 22 1.42 -3.91 11.15
CA PRO A 22 0.09 -3.38 10.90
C PRO A 22 0.05 -1.88 11.12
N TYR A 23 -0.79 -1.21 10.34
CA TYR A 23 -1.02 0.23 10.41
C TYR A 23 -2.42 0.55 10.93
N VAL A 24 -2.56 1.72 11.51
CA VAL A 24 -3.83 2.34 11.88
C VAL A 24 -3.96 3.72 11.26
N VAL A 25 -5.20 4.15 11.05
CA VAL A 25 -5.53 5.54 10.76
C VAL A 25 -6.20 6.13 11.98
N VAL A 26 -5.64 7.21 12.48
CA VAL A 26 -6.10 7.89 13.69
C VAL A 26 -6.66 9.24 13.31
N ALA A 27 -7.92 9.48 13.61
CA ALA A 27 -8.55 10.78 13.52
C ALA A 27 -8.41 11.51 14.87
N VAL A 28 -7.61 12.57 14.90
CA VAL A 28 -7.34 13.39 16.09
C VAL A 28 -8.06 14.73 15.94
N PRO A 29 -8.77 15.24 16.97
CA PRO A 29 -9.39 16.55 16.93
C PRO A 29 -8.39 17.67 16.59
N ARG A 30 -8.78 18.61 15.71
CA ARG A 30 -7.93 19.73 15.27
C ARG A 30 -7.20 20.49 16.40
N PRO A 31 -7.82 20.78 17.56
CA PRO A 31 -7.14 21.49 18.65
C PRO A 31 -5.90 20.76 19.20
N LEU A 32 -5.75 19.46 18.96
CA LEU A 32 -4.62 18.66 19.43
C LEU A 32 -3.49 18.52 18.38
N GLU A 33 -3.56 19.20 17.24
CA GLU A 33 -2.57 19.10 16.16
C GLU A 33 -1.14 19.35 16.66
N ALA A 34 -0.92 20.42 17.42
CA ALA A 34 0.43 20.78 17.88
C ALA A 34 1.03 19.67 18.76
N SER A 35 0.23 19.11 19.66
CA SER A 35 0.60 17.96 20.49
C SER A 35 0.88 16.72 19.63
N LEU A 36 0.07 16.48 18.60
CA LEU A 36 0.25 15.37 17.68
C LEU A 36 1.58 15.50 16.92
N ARG A 37 1.91 16.71 16.41
CA ARG A 37 3.18 17.00 15.72
C ARG A 37 4.39 16.73 16.60
N LEU A 38 4.33 17.08 17.89
CA LEU A 38 5.39 16.78 18.84
C LEU A 38 5.50 15.27 19.12
N ALA A 39 4.37 14.57 19.22
CA ALA A 39 4.38 13.12 19.43
C ALA A 39 4.95 12.36 18.22
N VAL A 40 4.58 12.74 16.99
CA VAL A 40 5.05 12.06 15.77
C VAL A 40 6.54 12.26 15.50
N ALA A 41 7.15 13.32 16.04
CA ALA A 41 8.59 13.55 15.91
C ALA A 41 9.45 12.43 16.52
N GLY A 42 8.91 11.67 17.47
CA GLY A 42 9.59 10.53 18.10
C GLY A 42 9.27 9.17 17.48
N LEU A 43 8.43 9.10 16.44
CA LEU A 43 7.96 7.83 15.88
C LEU A 43 8.82 7.38 14.70
N HIS A 44 8.95 6.07 14.55
CA HIS A 44 9.62 5.47 13.41
C HIS A 44 8.83 5.66 12.12
N GLN A 45 9.53 6.02 11.04
CA GLN A 45 8.95 6.08 9.70
C GLN A 45 8.64 4.68 9.15
N PRO A 46 7.67 4.55 8.23
CA PRO A 46 6.86 5.63 7.66
C PRO A 46 5.62 5.99 8.51
N TRP A 47 5.30 7.28 8.53
CA TRP A 47 4.04 7.84 9.04
C TRP A 47 3.57 8.98 8.13
N PHE A 48 2.26 9.24 8.11
CA PHE A 48 1.65 10.22 7.22
C PHE A 48 0.67 11.08 8.00
N LEU A 49 0.76 12.40 7.80
CA LEU A 49 -0.11 13.37 8.47
C LEU A 49 -0.92 14.11 7.41
N GLU A 50 -2.24 13.99 7.48
CA GLU A 50 -3.18 14.72 6.66
C GLU A 50 -3.97 15.68 7.55
N VAL A 51 -4.05 16.94 7.13
CA VAL A 51 -4.76 17.98 7.84
C VAL A 51 -6.02 18.32 7.05
N GLU A 52 -7.17 18.15 7.70
CA GLU A 52 -8.47 18.49 7.15
C GLU A 52 -9.21 19.44 8.09
N GLU A 53 -10.35 19.95 7.65
CA GLU A 53 -11.20 20.80 8.48
C GLU A 53 -11.72 19.99 9.68
N GLY A 54 -11.45 20.49 10.90
CA GLY A 54 -11.90 19.87 12.15
C GLY A 54 -11.13 18.63 12.62
N VAL A 55 -10.32 17.99 11.76
CA VAL A 55 -9.62 16.74 12.10
C VAL A 55 -8.21 16.67 11.50
N VAL A 56 -7.30 16.02 12.23
CA VAL A 56 -5.98 15.64 11.74
C VAL A 56 -5.93 14.12 11.66
N ARG A 57 -5.64 13.58 10.48
CA ARG A 57 -5.50 12.14 10.26
C ARG A 57 -4.02 11.76 10.30
N LEU A 58 -3.68 10.85 11.21
CA LEU A 58 -2.35 10.23 11.28
C LEU A 58 -2.47 8.79 10.78
N THR A 59 -1.70 8.43 9.77
CA THR A 59 -1.47 7.01 9.41
C THR A 59 -0.13 6.60 9.99
N VAL A 60 -0.12 5.56 10.84
CA VAL A 60 1.06 5.15 11.61
C VAL A 60 0.99 3.66 11.95
N ARG A 61 2.13 3.04 12.27
CA ARG A 61 2.17 1.68 12.80
C ARG A 61 1.34 1.57 14.08
N ALA A 62 0.60 0.47 14.22
CA ALA A 62 -0.30 0.25 15.35
C ALA A 62 0.45 0.25 16.69
N GLY A 63 1.63 -0.39 16.75
CA GLY A 63 2.47 -0.41 17.95
C GLY A 63 2.95 0.97 18.39
N GLU A 64 3.36 1.81 17.43
CA GLU A 64 3.80 3.19 17.69
C GLU A 64 2.65 4.05 18.22
N TRP A 65 1.43 3.91 17.65
CA TRP A 65 0.26 4.62 18.18
C TRP A 65 -0.06 4.21 19.62
N ALA A 66 0.02 2.91 19.94
CA ALA A 66 -0.28 2.41 21.28
C ALA A 66 0.59 3.07 22.38
N LEU A 67 1.82 3.48 22.06
CA LEU A 67 2.72 4.17 22.99
C LEU A 67 2.26 5.58 23.37
N VAL A 68 1.52 6.25 22.48
CA VAL A 68 1.16 7.68 22.63
C VAL A 68 -0.34 7.92 22.72
N ALA A 69 -1.19 6.92 22.44
CA ALA A 69 -2.64 7.05 22.34
C ALA A 69 -3.30 7.67 23.58
N SER A 70 -2.78 7.39 24.78
CA SER A 70 -3.31 7.95 26.04
C SER A 70 -3.22 9.47 26.13
N ARG A 71 -2.37 10.11 25.31
CA ARG A 71 -2.20 11.57 25.25
C ARG A 71 -3.26 12.27 24.39
N PHE A 72 -4.08 11.51 23.66
CA PHE A 72 -5.03 12.04 22.68
C PHE A 72 -6.46 11.56 22.98
N PRO A 73 -7.08 12.03 24.09
CA PRO A 73 -8.47 11.71 24.37
C PRO A 73 -9.38 12.20 23.23
N GLY A 74 -10.35 11.36 22.86
CA GLY A 74 -11.26 11.64 21.74
C GLY A 74 -10.69 11.33 20.35
N ALA A 75 -9.46 10.81 20.26
CA ALA A 75 -8.97 10.24 19.01
C ALA A 75 -9.76 8.97 18.64
N ALA A 76 -10.17 8.86 17.38
CA ALA A 76 -10.79 7.66 16.84
C ALA A 76 -9.76 6.88 16.01
N THR A 77 -9.70 5.56 16.20
CA THR A 77 -8.75 4.68 15.52
C THR A 77 -9.48 3.71 14.60
N ALA A 78 -9.04 3.61 13.35
CA ALA A 78 -9.49 2.64 12.37
C ALA A 78 -8.33 1.72 11.95
N GLY A 79 -8.65 0.46 11.62
CA GLY A 79 -7.70 -0.57 11.22
C GLY A 79 -8.15 -1.97 11.64
N PRO A 80 -7.30 -3.00 11.46
CA PRO A 80 -5.91 -2.91 11.01
C PRO A 80 -5.77 -2.76 9.49
N TYR A 81 -4.74 -2.02 9.09
CA TYR A 81 -4.35 -1.83 7.70
C TYR A 81 -2.98 -2.45 7.41
N ARG A 82 -2.69 -2.64 6.13
CA ARG A 82 -1.37 -2.99 5.59
C ARG A 82 -0.86 -1.89 4.67
N LEU A 83 0.44 -1.66 4.71
CA LEU A 83 1.11 -0.66 3.89
C LEU A 83 1.97 -1.34 2.82
N LEU A 84 1.67 -1.05 1.55
CA LEU A 84 2.49 -1.40 0.40
C LEU A 84 3.28 -0.17 -0.03
N SER A 85 4.59 -0.32 -0.21
CA SER A 85 5.47 0.76 -0.65
C SER A 85 6.01 0.44 -2.04
N PHE A 86 5.93 1.39 -2.96
CA PHE A 86 6.36 1.21 -4.34
C PHE A 86 7.73 1.86 -4.53
N PRO A 87 8.75 1.13 -5.00
CA PRO A 87 10.05 1.74 -5.28
C PRO A 87 9.92 2.81 -6.36
N ALA A 88 10.67 3.90 -6.21
CA ALA A 88 10.78 4.88 -7.28
C ALA A 88 11.38 4.20 -8.53
N PRO A 89 10.95 4.59 -9.75
CA PRO A 89 11.60 4.13 -10.96
C PRO A 89 13.08 4.48 -10.88
N ALA A 90 13.95 3.53 -11.22
CA ALA A 90 15.39 3.78 -11.25
C ALA A 90 15.67 4.97 -12.18
N PRO A 91 16.54 5.92 -11.79
CA PRO A 91 16.96 6.97 -12.70
C PRO A 91 17.54 6.30 -13.95
N ALA A 92 17.09 6.73 -15.13
CA ALA A 92 17.65 6.24 -16.38
C ALA A 92 19.17 6.41 -16.33
N ALA A 93 19.91 5.31 -16.37
CA ALA A 93 21.35 5.36 -16.44
C ALA A 93 21.70 6.09 -17.74
N GLY A 94 22.20 7.32 -17.62
CA GLY A 94 22.53 8.15 -18.77
C GLY A 94 23.65 7.51 -19.58
N THR A 95 23.29 6.94 -20.74
CA THR A 95 24.20 6.86 -21.89
C THR A 95 23.90 8.05 -22.80
N PRO A 96 24.90 8.86 -23.19
CA PRO A 96 24.68 10.11 -23.91
C PRO A 96 24.24 9.98 -25.39
N GLU A 97 23.84 8.79 -25.87
CA GLU A 97 23.47 8.58 -27.29
C GLU A 97 22.31 7.59 -27.50
N SER A 98 21.19 7.77 -26.78
CA SER A 98 19.96 7.06 -27.15
C SER A 98 18.75 7.95 -26.95
N PRO A 99 17.83 8.07 -27.94
CA PRO A 99 16.59 8.81 -27.73
C PRO A 99 15.90 8.17 -26.53
N ALA A 100 15.65 9.00 -25.51
CA ALA A 100 15.13 8.58 -24.23
C ALA A 100 14.04 7.52 -24.43
N PRO A 101 14.16 6.31 -23.86
CA PRO A 101 12.98 5.49 -23.72
C PRO A 101 11.99 6.36 -22.93
N GLY A 102 10.82 6.61 -23.51
CA GLY A 102 9.71 7.24 -22.80
C GLY A 102 9.44 6.52 -21.48
N PRO A 103 8.67 7.12 -20.57
CA PRO A 103 8.37 6.51 -19.27
C PRO A 103 7.92 5.08 -19.50
N ALA A 104 8.68 4.11 -18.96
CA ALA A 104 8.52 2.69 -19.23
C ALA A 104 7.04 2.30 -19.23
N GLU A 105 6.48 2.15 -20.44
CA GLU A 105 5.11 1.72 -20.64
C GLU A 105 5.02 0.26 -20.20
N GLY A 106 4.34 -0.01 -19.09
CA GLY A 106 4.00 -1.38 -18.71
C GLY A 106 3.73 -1.62 -17.23
N HIS A 107 4.38 -0.91 -16.31
CA HIS A 107 4.18 -1.14 -14.87
C HIS A 107 3.11 -0.16 -14.36
N GLY A 108 1.89 -0.65 -14.12
CA GLY A 108 0.80 0.17 -13.59
C GLY A 108 1.26 0.92 -12.34
N SER A 109 0.97 2.23 -12.27
CA SER A 109 1.38 3.03 -11.13
C SER A 109 0.62 2.62 -9.86
N ALA A 110 1.16 2.93 -8.67
CA ALA A 110 0.44 2.76 -7.41
C ALA A 110 -0.96 3.42 -7.45
N ARG A 111 -1.07 4.54 -8.16
CA ARG A 111 -2.33 5.26 -8.39
C ARG A 111 -3.32 4.47 -9.27
N ASP A 112 -2.85 3.78 -10.29
CA ASP A 112 -3.69 2.94 -11.14
C ASP A 112 -4.19 1.72 -10.38
N LEU A 113 -3.30 1.11 -9.59
CA LEU A 113 -3.68 0.02 -8.68
C LEU A 113 -4.72 0.51 -7.66
N ALA A 114 -4.52 1.67 -7.04
CA ALA A 114 -5.49 2.26 -6.12
C ALA A 114 -6.88 2.39 -6.76
N ARG A 115 -6.91 2.95 -7.98
CA ARG A 115 -8.16 3.18 -8.72
C ARG A 115 -8.87 1.86 -9.04
N ARG A 116 -8.13 0.83 -9.48
CA ARG A 116 -8.70 -0.49 -9.77
C ARG A 116 -9.29 -1.14 -8.52
N LEU A 117 -8.57 -1.09 -7.40
CA LEU A 117 -9.04 -1.62 -6.12
C LEU A 117 -10.29 -0.88 -5.60
N GLN A 118 -10.34 0.46 -5.74
CA GLN A 118 -11.52 1.25 -5.39
C GLN A 118 -12.73 0.91 -6.26
N GLN A 119 -12.53 0.69 -7.56
CA GLN A 119 -13.59 0.23 -8.47
C GLN A 119 -14.14 -1.16 -8.11
N GLN A 120 -13.37 -1.96 -7.37
CA GLN A 120 -13.77 -3.26 -6.83
C GLN A 120 -14.36 -3.15 -5.41
N GLY A 121 -14.54 -1.94 -4.88
CA GLY A 121 -15.09 -1.71 -3.55
C GLY A 121 -14.08 -1.87 -2.41
N VAL A 122 -12.79 -2.02 -2.71
CA VAL A 122 -11.75 -2.10 -1.69
C VAL A 122 -11.39 -0.69 -1.23
N ALA A 123 -11.53 -0.43 0.07
CA ALA A 123 -11.25 0.87 0.70
C ALA A 123 -9.74 1.13 0.81
N VAL A 124 -9.09 1.47 -0.30
CA VAL A 124 -7.66 1.81 -0.34
C VAL A 124 -7.41 3.32 -0.31
N ARG A 125 -6.30 3.71 0.32
CA ARG A 125 -5.79 5.08 0.36
C ARG A 125 -4.41 5.15 -0.27
N LEU A 126 -4.24 6.07 -1.21
CA LEU A 126 -2.93 6.42 -1.77
C LEU A 126 -2.27 7.44 -0.86
N LEU A 127 -1.08 7.12 -0.36
CA LEU A 127 -0.28 7.98 0.48
C LEU A 127 1.01 8.31 -0.28
N THR A 128 1.14 9.55 -0.72
CA THR A 128 2.29 10.00 -1.51
C THR A 128 3.34 10.60 -0.57
N SER A 129 4.57 10.09 -0.62
CA SER A 129 5.73 10.72 0.01
C SER A 129 6.64 11.34 -1.05
N PHE A 130 7.65 12.10 -0.63
CA PHE A 130 8.62 12.69 -1.57
C PHE A 130 9.39 11.64 -2.38
N PHE A 131 9.64 10.46 -1.80
CA PHE A 131 10.50 9.44 -2.41
C PHE A 131 9.74 8.30 -3.07
N ARG A 132 8.54 7.97 -2.57
CA ARG A 132 7.79 6.77 -2.96
C ARG A 132 6.30 6.96 -2.76
N ASP A 133 5.52 6.29 -3.59
CA ASP A 133 4.10 6.11 -3.38
C ASP A 133 3.86 4.93 -2.44
N HIS A 134 2.82 5.04 -1.62
CA HIS A 134 2.38 3.98 -0.75
C HIS A 134 0.87 3.74 -0.91
N LEU A 135 0.45 2.49 -0.77
CA LEU A 135 -0.95 2.11 -0.67
C LEU A 135 -1.24 1.55 0.70
N LEU A 136 -2.23 2.15 1.36
CA LEU A 136 -2.82 1.64 2.57
C LEU A 136 -4.09 0.87 2.21
N LEU A 137 -4.18 -0.39 2.62
CA LEU A 137 -5.34 -1.26 2.37
C LEU A 137 -5.78 -1.98 3.65
N PRO A 138 -7.05 -2.38 3.77
CA PRO A 138 -7.51 -3.21 4.88
C PRO A 138 -6.73 -4.53 4.92
N ALA A 139 -6.40 -5.02 6.11
CA ALA A 139 -5.59 -6.24 6.24
C ALA A 139 -6.25 -7.47 5.58
N GLU A 140 -7.59 -7.53 5.63
CA GLU A 140 -8.40 -8.56 4.99
C GLU A 140 -8.31 -8.53 3.45
N ALA A 141 -8.12 -7.35 2.86
CA ALA A 141 -8.04 -7.21 1.40
C ALA A 141 -6.76 -7.85 0.85
N LEU A 142 -5.66 -7.86 1.61
CA LEU A 142 -4.42 -8.52 1.21
C LEU A 142 -4.61 -10.04 1.07
N SER A 143 -5.43 -10.64 1.93
CA SER A 143 -5.70 -12.08 1.90
C SER A 143 -6.53 -12.46 0.67
N VAL A 144 -7.47 -11.60 0.25
CA VAL A 144 -8.26 -11.80 -0.97
C VAL A 144 -7.39 -11.66 -2.21
N LEU A 145 -6.51 -10.65 -2.25
CA LEU A 145 -5.58 -10.44 -3.35
C LEU A 145 -4.55 -11.58 -3.47
N ALA A 146 -4.18 -12.20 -2.35
CA ALA A 146 -3.31 -13.38 -2.32
C ALA A 146 -4.08 -14.69 -2.61
N ALA A 147 -5.35 -14.82 -2.26
CA ALA A 147 -6.14 -16.02 -2.51
C ALA A 147 -6.55 -16.17 -3.99
N ASP A 148 -6.71 -15.05 -4.70
CA ASP A 148 -6.90 -15.03 -6.16
C ASP A 148 -5.66 -15.58 -6.92
N ASP A 149 -4.50 -15.70 -6.24
CA ASP A 149 -3.27 -16.37 -6.74
C ASP A 149 -3.42 -17.90 -6.80
N ALA A 150 -4.22 -18.50 -5.90
CA ALA A 150 -4.37 -19.95 -5.79
C ALA A 150 -5.40 -20.56 -6.77
N GLY A 151 -6.07 -19.72 -7.58
CA GLY A 151 -7.17 -20.11 -8.46
C GLY A 151 -6.79 -20.59 -9.87
N ILE A 152 -5.50 -20.64 -10.23
CA ILE A 152 -5.07 -21.23 -11.51
C ILE A 152 -4.82 -22.73 -11.29
N PRO A 153 -5.59 -23.64 -11.92
CA PRO A 153 -5.23 -25.06 -11.90
C PRO A 153 -3.83 -25.20 -12.50
N ARG A 154 -2.90 -25.79 -11.75
CA ARG A 154 -1.64 -26.26 -12.30
C ARG A 154 -1.97 -27.31 -13.36
N ALA A 155 -1.95 -26.90 -14.62
CA ALA A 155 -2.02 -27.83 -15.74
C ALA A 155 -0.79 -28.75 -15.65
N GLY A 156 -1.03 -30.06 -15.61
CA GLY A 156 -0.03 -31.08 -15.95
C GLY A 156 0.58 -31.87 -14.79
N GLY A 157 -0.24 -32.47 -13.93
CA GLY A 157 0.09 -33.77 -13.36
C GLY A 157 -0.67 -34.83 -14.13
N GLU A 158 0.06 -35.64 -14.91
CA GLU A 158 -0.29 -36.91 -15.62
C GLU A 158 0.32 -36.87 -17.03
N GLY A 159 1.16 -37.79 -17.49
CA GLY A 159 1.74 -38.98 -16.86
C GLY A 159 2.74 -39.61 -17.83
N ALA A 160 3.58 -40.49 -17.31
CA ALA A 160 4.18 -41.61 -18.04
C ALA A 160 4.81 -42.58 -17.03
N GLY A 161 3.97 -43.30 -16.30
CA GLY A 161 4.18 -44.76 -16.24
C GLY A 161 3.88 -45.26 -17.65
N GLY A 162 4.70 -46.07 -18.30
CA GLY A 162 5.32 -47.27 -17.79
C GLY A 162 4.75 -48.41 -18.63
N GLU A 163 5.55 -48.97 -19.53
CA GLU A 163 5.56 -50.40 -19.84
C GLU A 163 6.90 -50.72 -20.53
N PRO A 164 7.44 -51.94 -20.34
CA PRO A 164 8.78 -52.34 -20.77
C PRO A 164 8.89 -52.70 -22.25
#